data_AF-A0A7C5MRB4-F1
#
_entry.id   AF-A0A7C5MRB4-F1
#
_cell.length_a   1.000
_cell.length_b   1.000
_cell.length_c   1.000
_cell.angle_alpha   90.00
_cell.angle_beta   90.00
_cell.angle_gamma   90.00
#
_symmetry.space_group_name_H-M   'P 1'
#
loop_
_entity.id
_entity.type
_entity.pdbx_description
1 polymer ?
#
loop_
_entity_poly.entity_id
_entity_poly.type
_entity_poly.pdbx_seq_one_letter_code
_entity_poly.pdbx_strand_id
1 'polypeptide(L)'
;MKYLSKLFTLAVAITAFLFIVPQANAQLTVDAQGDVGIGITSTPFKLDVRNSVDYLSFYTNNYYSGTTTKYGIYNYVNSSGTGSRNGLTNIIYSNAASSSHYGLRNQNYIYSTGTGYGQYNYTYSYAGNGVRYGIYNYLGCGSGSGAGTKYALYSAVASNCSGTKYAGYFSGNVYVAGTLTQTSDASKKSNIQPMSGALGIISQLQPKTYNYKFDEDLALPQEKQYGFLAQELEQILPTLVKDVDVLHNEAADMNKKGLDENGLEQGTAEPVSVGEIKTVNYIALIPILVQGMQEQQKVIEEQKQRIDELEAYIKH
;
A
#
# COMPACT_ATOMS: atom_id res chain seq x y z
N MET A 1 85.69 18.84 16.10
CA MET A 1 84.50 19.46 15.47
C MET A 1 83.90 18.71 14.27
N LYS A 2 84.53 17.67 13.70
CA LYS A 2 83.96 16.91 12.55
C LYS A 2 82.88 15.86 12.89
N TYR A 3 82.69 15.50 14.16
CA TYR A 3 81.70 14.50 14.59
C TYR A 3 80.37 15.10 15.07
N LEU A 4 80.33 16.37 15.50
CA LEU A 4 79.10 17.03 15.92
C LEU A 4 78.18 17.40 14.74
N SER A 5 78.74 17.71 13.56
CA SER A 5 77.92 18.08 12.40
C SER A 5 77.11 16.90 11.86
N LYS A 6 77.67 15.68 11.85
CA LYS A 6 76.96 14.47 11.39
C LYS A 6 75.80 14.07 12.31
N LEU A 7 75.93 14.27 13.63
CA LEU A 7 74.84 14.02 14.58
C LEU A 7 73.70 15.03 14.43
N PHE A 8 74.02 16.29 14.13
CA PHE A 8 73.01 17.32 13.90
C PHE A 8 72.25 17.10 12.58
N THR A 9 72.93 16.68 11.52
CA THR A 9 72.29 16.34 10.24
C THR A 9 71.44 15.08 10.33
N LEU A 10 71.85 14.08 11.13
CA LEU A 10 71.07 12.87 11.35
C LEU A 10 69.82 13.15 12.22
N ALA A 11 69.95 13.98 13.26
CA ALA A 11 68.82 14.41 14.08
C ALA A 11 67.79 15.23 13.28
N VAL A 12 68.24 16.17 12.43
CA VAL A 12 67.34 16.95 11.56
C VAL A 12 66.68 16.07 10.49
N ALA A 13 67.40 15.08 9.94
CA ALA A 13 66.83 14.12 8.99
C ALA A 13 65.79 13.19 9.64
N ILE A 14 66.02 12.73 10.87
CA ILE A 14 65.05 11.91 11.63
C ILE A 14 63.83 12.74 12.01
N THR A 15 64.00 14.01 12.40
CA THR A 15 62.88 14.89 12.74
C THR A 15 62.07 15.28 11.50
N ALA A 16 62.70 15.44 10.33
CA ALA A 16 62.01 15.69 9.06
C ALA A 16 61.25 14.46 8.53
N PHE A 17 61.73 13.24 8.81
CA PHE A 17 61.01 12.00 8.48
C PHE A 17 59.81 11.72 9.39
N LEU A 18 59.76 12.32 10.58
CA LEU A 18 58.67 12.18 11.53
C LEU A 18 57.45 13.08 11.25
N PHE A 19 57.55 14.04 10.30
CA PHE A 19 56.50 15.04 10.04
C PHE A 19 55.88 14.99 8.63
N ILE A 20 56.17 13.97 7.82
CA ILE A 20 55.44 13.73 6.57
C ILE A 20 54.81 12.34 6.66
N VAL A 21 53.83 12.20 7.54
CA VAL A 21 52.76 11.22 7.30
C VAL A 21 51.84 11.93 6.30
N PRO A 22 51.82 11.56 5.00
CA PRO A 22 50.73 12.01 4.16
C PRO A 22 49.46 11.61 4.91
N GLN A 23 48.51 12.54 5.10
CA GLN A 23 47.21 12.19 5.64
C GLN A 23 46.63 11.11 4.75
N ALA A 24 46.88 9.85 5.13
CA ALA A 24 46.08 8.73 4.70
C ALA A 24 44.73 9.06 5.32
N ASN A 25 43.84 9.65 4.53
CA ASN A 25 42.44 9.71 4.86
C ASN A 25 42.06 8.26 5.14
N ALA A 26 42.00 7.89 6.43
CA ALA A 26 41.66 6.55 6.81
C ALA A 26 40.25 6.33 6.28
N GLN A 27 40.13 5.55 5.20
CA GLN A 27 38.84 5.17 4.64
C GLN A 27 38.03 4.36 5.66
N LEU A 28 38.69 3.81 6.68
CA LEU A 28 38.11 3.11 7.82
C LEU A 28 38.81 3.56 9.11
N THR A 29 38.07 4.15 10.05
CA THR A 29 38.50 4.48 11.41
C THR A 29 37.83 3.52 12.38
N VAL A 30 38.56 2.99 13.36
CA VAL A 30 37.97 2.27 14.51
C VAL A 30 38.44 2.97 15.78
N ASP A 31 37.50 3.46 16.59
CA ASP A 31 37.84 4.18 17.83
C ASP A 31 38.00 3.26 19.05
N ALA A 32 38.32 3.86 20.20
CA ALA A 32 38.56 3.14 21.45
C ALA A 32 37.30 2.44 22.02
N GLN A 33 36.11 2.81 21.54
CA GLN A 33 34.82 2.22 21.90
C GLN A 33 34.42 1.11 20.91
N GLY A 34 35.25 0.85 19.91
CA GLY A 34 35.03 -0.12 18.85
C GLY A 34 34.07 0.38 17.77
N ASP A 35 33.84 1.69 17.67
CA ASP A 35 32.95 2.27 16.68
C ASP A 35 33.68 2.47 15.35
N VAL A 36 33.03 2.15 14.25
CA VAL A 36 33.61 2.13 12.91
C VAL A 36 33.14 3.34 12.08
N GLY A 37 34.07 4.15 11.60
CA GLY A 37 33.80 5.31 10.75
C GLY A 37 34.37 5.14 9.34
N ILE A 38 33.60 5.46 8.30
CA ILE A 38 34.07 5.56 6.91
C ILE A 38 33.83 7.00 6.46
N GLY A 39 34.90 7.72 6.10
CA GLY A 39 34.81 9.16 5.76
C GLY A 39 34.66 10.10 6.97
N ILE A 40 34.93 9.60 8.19
CA ILE A 40 34.89 10.34 9.45
C ILE A 40 35.93 9.80 10.44
N THR A 41 36.45 10.66 11.33
CA THR A 41 37.51 10.31 12.30
C THR A 41 37.02 10.07 13.73
N SER A 42 35.77 10.38 14.05
CA SER A 42 35.14 10.11 15.35
C SER A 42 33.62 10.13 15.18
N THR A 43 32.95 9.06 15.61
CA THR A 43 31.51 8.87 15.45
C THR A 43 30.87 8.52 16.79
N PRO A 44 29.64 9.02 17.09
CA PRO A 44 28.86 8.54 18.22
C PRO A 44 28.08 7.25 17.92
N PHE A 45 28.22 6.69 16.72
CA PHE A 45 27.50 5.52 16.22
C PHE A 45 28.45 4.36 15.95
N LYS A 46 27.99 3.14 16.22
CA LYS A 46 28.73 1.89 15.99
C LYS A 46 29.24 1.72 14.55
N LEU A 47 28.51 2.24 13.56
CA LEU A 47 28.93 2.38 12.17
C LEU A 47 28.42 3.72 11.61
N ASP A 48 29.32 4.62 11.20
CA ASP A 48 28.99 5.89 10.52
C ASP A 48 29.70 5.96 9.17
N VAL A 49 28.93 6.07 8.09
CA VAL A 49 29.43 6.18 6.72
C VAL A 49 29.05 7.54 6.17
N ARG A 50 30.05 8.41 5.97
CA ARG A 50 29.88 9.74 5.39
C ARG A 50 30.47 9.79 4.00
N ASN A 51 29.63 10.16 3.04
CA ASN A 51 30.01 10.33 1.65
C ASN A 51 29.67 11.75 1.19
N SER A 52 30.65 12.44 0.61
CA SER A 52 30.52 13.78 0.04
C SER A 52 31.00 13.89 -1.41
N VAL A 53 31.46 12.78 -2.00
CA VAL A 53 32.15 12.76 -3.29
C VAL A 53 31.52 11.79 -4.30
N ASP A 54 30.86 10.73 -3.81
CA ASP A 54 30.27 9.68 -4.63
C ASP A 54 28.73 9.71 -4.61
N TYR A 55 28.11 9.08 -5.60
CA TYR A 55 26.65 9.01 -5.72
C TYR A 55 26.00 7.92 -4.83
N LEU A 56 26.78 7.01 -4.24
CA LEU A 56 26.30 5.95 -3.32
C LEU A 56 27.07 5.96 -2.00
N SER A 57 26.36 5.97 -0.89
CA SER A 57 26.97 5.86 0.45
C SER A 57 27.11 4.41 0.93
N PHE A 58 26.19 3.53 0.52
CA PHE A 58 26.18 2.12 0.88
C PHE A 58 25.58 1.31 -0.25
N TYR A 59 26.28 0.28 -0.72
CA TYR A 59 25.83 -0.61 -1.79
C TYR A 59 26.06 -2.06 -1.38
N THR A 60 24.97 -2.83 -1.30
CA THR A 60 24.99 -4.27 -1.06
C THR A 60 24.45 -4.99 -2.28
N ASN A 61 25.09 -6.08 -2.68
CA ASN A 61 24.70 -6.83 -3.85
C ASN A 61 24.85 -8.33 -3.60
N ASN A 62 23.79 -9.09 -3.86
CA ASN A 62 23.74 -10.53 -3.62
C ASN A 62 23.35 -11.26 -4.92
N TYR A 63 24.33 -11.93 -5.54
CA TYR A 63 24.16 -12.71 -6.77
C TYR A 63 24.04 -14.22 -6.53
N TYR A 64 23.69 -14.64 -5.32
CA TYR A 64 23.61 -16.07 -4.99
C TYR A 64 22.65 -16.81 -5.95
N SER A 65 23.12 -17.83 -6.65
CA SER A 65 22.37 -18.53 -7.72
C SER A 65 21.56 -19.74 -7.25
N GLY A 66 21.62 -20.10 -5.97
CA GLY A 66 20.87 -21.24 -5.42
C GLY A 66 19.35 -21.02 -5.37
N THR A 67 18.60 -22.05 -5.00
CA THR A 67 17.12 -22.03 -4.96
C THR A 67 16.54 -21.48 -3.65
N THR A 68 17.37 -21.12 -2.67
CA THR A 68 16.94 -20.60 -1.37
C THR A 68 16.73 -19.08 -1.39
N THR A 69 16.05 -18.56 -0.35
CA THR A 69 15.76 -17.14 -0.14
C THR A 69 17.05 -16.31 -0.06
N LYS A 70 17.03 -15.12 -0.68
CA LYS A 70 18.19 -14.23 -0.78
C LYS A 70 17.90 -12.94 -0.03
N TYR A 71 18.87 -12.50 0.75
CA TYR A 71 18.80 -11.22 1.47
C TYR A 71 19.91 -10.29 0.96
N GLY A 72 19.56 -9.06 0.60
CA GLY A 72 20.53 -8.00 0.33
C GLY A 72 20.99 -7.32 1.63
N ILE A 73 20.03 -6.92 2.46
CA ILE A 73 20.23 -6.39 3.81
C ILE A 73 19.17 -7.06 4.71
N TYR A 74 19.58 -7.71 5.79
CA TYR A 74 18.69 -8.33 6.78
C TYR A 74 18.84 -7.62 8.13
N ASN A 75 17.83 -6.84 8.52
CA ASN A 75 17.82 -6.09 9.77
C ASN A 75 16.85 -6.77 10.76
N TYR A 76 17.38 -7.40 11.81
CA TYR A 76 16.61 -8.05 12.86
C TYR A 76 16.70 -7.27 14.17
N VAL A 77 15.58 -6.76 14.68
CA VAL A 77 15.51 -5.97 15.92
C VAL A 77 14.65 -6.72 16.95
N ASN A 78 15.31 -7.30 17.96
CA ASN A 78 14.66 -8.01 19.07
C ASN A 78 15.12 -7.41 20.42
N SER A 79 14.17 -7.10 21.30
CA SER A 79 14.44 -6.59 22.65
C SER A 79 13.26 -6.87 23.57
N SER A 80 13.52 -7.18 24.84
CA SER A 80 12.51 -7.40 25.90
C SER A 80 12.05 -6.11 26.62
N GLY A 81 12.58 -4.93 26.26
CA GLY A 81 12.25 -3.65 26.91
C GLY A 81 10.87 -3.08 26.57
N THR A 82 10.49 -1.91 27.10
CA THR A 82 9.22 -1.23 26.76
C THR A 82 9.36 -0.09 25.75
N GLY A 83 10.58 0.29 25.39
CA GLY A 83 10.85 1.37 24.43
C GLY A 83 10.46 1.05 22.99
N SER A 84 10.32 2.07 22.14
CA SER A 84 10.03 1.90 20.71
C SER A 84 11.18 1.18 19.99
N ARG A 85 10.85 0.28 19.07
CA ARG A 85 11.82 -0.38 18.18
C ARG A 85 11.65 0.18 16.77
N ASN A 86 12.76 0.56 16.15
CA ASN A 86 12.79 1.00 14.77
C ASN A 86 13.74 0.09 13.99
N GLY A 87 13.23 -0.62 12.97
CA GLY A 87 14.06 -1.49 12.12
C GLY A 87 14.87 -0.70 11.11
N LEU A 88 14.21 0.21 10.39
CA LEU A 88 14.82 1.14 9.44
C LEU A 88 14.16 2.51 9.61
N THR A 89 14.96 3.54 9.83
CA THR A 89 14.49 4.94 9.86
C THR A 89 15.24 5.71 8.78
N ASN A 90 14.50 6.22 7.79
CA ASN A 90 15.06 7.04 6.73
C ASN A 90 14.53 8.47 6.89
N ILE A 91 15.43 9.44 6.94
CA ILE A 91 15.09 10.87 7.00
C ILE A 91 15.67 11.54 5.76
N ILE A 92 14.82 12.21 4.99
CA ILE A 92 15.24 13.01 3.82
C ILE A 92 14.95 14.48 4.12
N TYR A 93 15.97 15.31 4.00
CA TYR A 93 15.92 16.74 4.25
C TYR A 93 16.50 17.50 3.05
N SER A 94 15.80 18.54 2.57
CA SER A 94 16.25 19.36 1.43
C SER A 94 15.79 20.80 1.62
N ASN A 95 16.71 21.74 1.42
CA ASN A 95 16.54 23.15 1.77
C ASN A 95 16.34 24.10 0.56
N ALA A 96 16.44 23.61 -0.69
CA ALA A 96 16.03 24.35 -1.89
C ALA A 96 15.95 23.48 -3.17
N ALA A 97 14.83 23.67 -3.91
CA ALA A 97 14.56 23.52 -5.35
C ALA A 97 14.56 22.14 -6.08
N SER A 98 13.34 21.74 -6.45
CA SER A 98 12.91 21.16 -7.75
C SER A 98 13.23 19.71 -8.15
N SER A 99 13.94 18.92 -7.34
CA SER A 99 14.14 17.49 -7.64
C SER A 99 13.08 16.58 -6.98
N SER A 100 12.78 15.44 -7.63
CA SER A 100 11.95 14.39 -7.03
C SER A 100 12.71 13.73 -5.87
N HIS A 101 12.09 13.64 -4.70
CA HIS A 101 12.64 12.89 -3.56
C HIS A 101 11.89 11.57 -3.38
N TYR A 102 12.61 10.51 -3.02
CA TYR A 102 12.03 9.21 -2.72
C TYR A 102 12.51 8.75 -1.34
N GLY A 103 11.62 8.74 -0.34
CA GLY A 103 11.91 8.24 1.01
C GLY A 103 12.32 6.77 1.03
N LEU A 104 11.59 5.96 0.26
CA LEU A 104 11.87 4.57 -0.05
C LEU A 104 11.49 4.38 -1.51
N ARG A 105 12.44 3.94 -2.36
CA ARG A 105 12.18 3.60 -3.76
C ARG A 105 12.46 2.13 -3.96
N ASN A 106 11.40 1.34 -4.01
CA ASN A 106 11.48 -0.08 -4.35
C ASN A 106 11.19 -0.23 -5.84
N GLN A 107 12.13 -0.80 -6.60
CA GLN A 107 11.93 -1.17 -8.00
C GLN A 107 12.05 -2.69 -8.10
N ASN A 108 11.00 -3.33 -8.60
CA ASN A 108 10.93 -4.77 -8.71
C ASN A 108 10.64 -5.14 -10.16
N TYR A 109 11.52 -5.96 -10.75
CA TYR A 109 11.41 -6.44 -12.13
C TYR A 109 11.18 -7.95 -12.08
N ILE A 110 9.92 -8.36 -12.26
CA ILE A 110 9.50 -9.77 -12.17
C ILE A 110 9.37 -10.31 -13.58
N TYR A 111 10.20 -11.29 -13.91
CA TYR A 111 10.16 -11.99 -15.21
C TYR A 111 9.66 -13.44 -15.06
N SER A 112 9.36 -13.88 -13.84
CA SER A 112 8.84 -15.21 -13.52
C SER A 112 7.31 -15.26 -13.56
N THR A 113 6.75 -16.47 -13.65
CA THR A 113 5.30 -16.74 -13.62
C THR A 113 4.72 -16.85 -12.20
N GLY A 114 5.56 -16.74 -11.17
CA GLY A 114 5.14 -16.75 -9.77
C GLY A 114 4.70 -15.37 -9.28
N THR A 115 4.08 -15.31 -8.11
CA THR A 115 3.71 -14.05 -7.46
C THR A 115 4.95 -13.21 -7.16
N GLY A 116 4.83 -11.90 -7.28
CA GLY A 116 5.89 -10.99 -6.84
C GLY A 116 5.35 -9.78 -6.11
N TYR A 117 6.08 -9.37 -5.09
CA TYR A 117 5.71 -8.29 -4.17
C TYR A 117 6.67 -7.12 -4.35
N GLY A 118 6.15 -5.93 -4.65
CA GLY A 118 6.94 -4.70 -4.65
C GLY A 118 7.29 -4.24 -3.22
N GLN A 119 6.38 -4.48 -2.27
CA GLN A 119 6.58 -4.28 -0.83
C GLN A 119 5.63 -5.22 -0.09
N TYR A 120 6.17 -6.02 0.84
CA TYR A 120 5.39 -6.89 1.71
C TYR A 120 5.54 -6.40 3.15
N ASN A 121 4.43 -6.00 3.78
CA ASN A 121 4.41 -5.59 5.19
C ASN A 121 3.49 -6.56 5.94
N TYR A 122 4.03 -7.25 6.95
CA TYR A 122 3.27 -8.12 7.83
C TYR A 122 3.26 -7.55 9.24
N THR A 123 2.08 -7.44 9.85
CA THR A 123 1.92 -6.97 11.23
C THR A 123 1.03 -7.97 11.96
N TYR A 124 1.60 -8.63 12.96
CA TYR A 124 0.90 -9.60 13.79
C TYR A 124 0.58 -9.03 15.17
N SER A 125 -0.60 -9.32 15.69
CA SER A 125 -1.00 -8.93 17.05
C SER A 125 -1.26 -10.18 17.89
N TYR A 126 -0.48 -10.34 18.96
CA TYR A 126 -0.75 -11.34 20.01
C TYR A 126 -1.83 -10.82 20.98
N ALA A 127 -1.50 -10.48 22.24
CA ALA A 127 -2.49 -10.16 23.28
C ALA A 127 -2.61 -8.68 23.71
N GLY A 128 -1.87 -7.75 23.07
CA GLY A 128 -1.93 -6.33 23.48
C GLY A 128 -3.19 -5.63 22.99
N ASN A 129 -3.66 -4.57 23.68
CA ASN A 129 -4.89 -3.81 23.33
C ASN A 129 -4.65 -2.49 22.57
N GLY A 130 -3.41 -2.19 22.15
CA GLY A 130 -3.07 -0.95 21.43
C GLY A 130 -3.61 -0.85 19.98
N VAL A 131 -3.51 0.32 19.37
CA VAL A 131 -3.79 0.48 17.93
C VAL A 131 -2.62 -0.05 17.11
N ARG A 132 -2.89 -0.79 16.03
CA ARG A 132 -1.86 -1.31 15.11
C ARG A 132 -2.14 -0.78 13.72
N TYR A 133 -1.06 -0.50 12.99
CA TYR A 133 -1.11 -0.11 11.60
C TYR A 133 -0.23 -1.06 10.81
N GLY A 134 -0.81 -1.77 9.83
CA GLY A 134 -0.01 -2.55 8.87
C GLY A 134 0.75 -1.65 7.92
N ILE A 135 0.11 -0.55 7.50
CA ILE A 135 0.74 0.57 6.78
C ILE A 135 0.13 1.86 7.35
N TYR A 136 0.98 2.76 7.83
CA TYR A 136 0.57 4.10 8.26
C TYR A 136 1.17 5.14 7.31
N ASN A 137 0.31 5.72 6.46
CA ASN A 137 0.68 6.83 5.58
C ASN A 137 0.10 8.12 6.15
N TYR A 138 0.94 9.12 6.38
CA TYR A 138 0.52 10.44 6.81
C TYR A 138 1.21 11.51 5.96
N LEU A 139 0.40 12.40 5.36
CA LEU A 139 0.88 13.56 4.63
C LEU A 139 0.50 14.81 5.42
N GLY A 140 1.50 15.40 6.10
CA GLY A 140 1.36 16.67 6.80
C GLY A 140 1.72 17.84 5.89
N CYS A 141 1.00 18.95 6.03
CA CYS A 141 1.30 20.22 5.38
C CYS A 141 1.55 21.29 6.45
N GLY A 142 2.75 21.86 6.48
CA GLY A 142 3.07 23.01 7.34
C GLY A 142 2.63 24.34 6.74
N SER A 143 2.72 25.42 7.52
CA SER A 143 2.49 26.79 7.04
C SER A 143 3.40 27.09 5.83
N GLY A 144 2.81 27.53 4.71
CA GLY A 144 3.54 27.80 3.47
C GLY A 144 3.69 26.62 2.50
N SER A 145 3.00 25.49 2.71
CA SER A 145 3.00 24.36 1.76
C SER A 145 2.47 24.78 0.39
N GLY A 146 3.21 24.48 -0.69
CA GLY A 146 2.82 24.86 -2.06
C GLY A 146 1.52 24.21 -2.56
N ALA A 147 0.83 24.89 -3.50
CA ALA A 147 -0.53 24.58 -3.97
C ALA A 147 -0.68 23.32 -4.86
N GLY A 148 0.39 22.56 -5.12
CA GLY A 148 0.31 21.34 -5.93
C GLY A 148 -0.54 20.24 -5.29
N THR A 149 -1.06 19.32 -6.13
CA THR A 149 -1.86 18.17 -5.69
C THR A 149 -1.05 17.27 -4.73
N LYS A 150 -1.73 16.73 -3.72
CA LYS A 150 -1.14 15.86 -2.70
C LYS A 150 -1.86 14.51 -2.70
N TYR A 151 -1.09 13.43 -2.78
CA TYR A 151 -1.60 12.07 -2.65
C TYR A 151 -0.97 11.43 -1.41
N ALA A 152 -1.78 11.19 -0.37
CA ALA A 152 -1.32 10.41 0.79
C ALA A 152 -1.14 8.93 0.44
N LEU A 153 -1.91 8.44 -0.53
CA LEU A 153 -1.76 7.15 -1.19
C LEU A 153 -2.10 7.33 -2.67
N TYR A 154 -1.21 6.88 -3.55
CA TYR A 154 -1.49 6.74 -4.98
C TYR A 154 -1.26 5.29 -5.37
N SER A 155 -2.31 4.63 -5.85
CA SER A 155 -2.26 3.26 -6.33
C SER A 155 -2.90 3.17 -7.72
N ALA A 156 -2.24 2.48 -8.63
CA ALA A 156 -2.70 2.34 -10.01
C ALA A 156 -2.24 0.99 -10.58
N VAL A 157 -3.08 0.41 -11.43
CA VAL A 157 -2.72 -0.72 -12.28
C VAL A 157 -2.71 -0.23 -13.72
N ALA A 158 -1.65 -0.54 -14.47
CA ALA A 158 -1.53 -0.10 -15.85
C ALA A 158 -2.66 -0.69 -16.71
N SER A 159 -3.22 0.12 -17.61
CA SER A 159 -4.41 -0.27 -18.39
C SER A 159 -4.14 -1.46 -19.32
N ASN A 160 -2.90 -1.62 -19.79
CA ASN A 160 -2.45 -2.67 -20.69
C ASN A 160 -2.13 -4.01 -19.99
N CYS A 161 -2.25 -4.10 -18.66
CA CYS A 161 -2.19 -5.39 -17.98
C CYS A 161 -3.41 -6.24 -18.34
N SER A 162 -3.16 -7.52 -18.66
CA SER A 162 -4.17 -8.56 -18.83
C SER A 162 -4.67 -9.06 -17.47
N GLY A 163 -5.81 -9.77 -17.46
CA GLY A 163 -6.41 -10.32 -16.24
C GLY A 163 -7.17 -9.31 -15.39
N THR A 164 -7.54 -9.74 -14.18
CA THR A 164 -8.27 -8.92 -13.20
C THR A 164 -7.36 -7.85 -12.60
N LYS A 165 -7.85 -6.61 -12.50
CA LYS A 165 -7.06 -5.45 -12.06
C LYS A 165 -7.72 -4.77 -10.87
N TYR A 166 -7.05 -4.80 -9.73
CA TYR A 166 -7.44 -4.06 -8.52
C TYR A 166 -6.38 -3.02 -8.19
N ALA A 167 -6.73 -1.73 -8.20
CA ALA A 167 -5.88 -0.70 -7.61
C ALA A 167 -5.86 -0.78 -6.07
N GLY A 168 -6.86 -1.43 -5.49
CA GLY A 168 -6.89 -1.85 -4.09
C GLY A 168 -7.84 -3.04 -3.93
N TYR A 169 -7.43 -4.03 -3.14
CA TYR A 169 -8.25 -5.16 -2.71
C TYR A 169 -8.36 -5.07 -1.19
N PHE A 170 -9.58 -5.02 -0.67
CA PHE A 170 -9.83 -4.84 0.76
C PHE A 170 -10.77 -5.95 1.24
N SER A 171 -10.25 -6.86 2.07
CA SER A 171 -11.09 -7.79 2.82
C SER A 171 -11.52 -7.12 4.12
N GLY A 172 -12.77 -6.63 4.15
CA GLY A 172 -13.36 -5.96 5.30
C GLY A 172 -13.88 -4.55 5.02
N ASN A 173 -14.30 -3.87 6.09
CA ASN A 173 -14.91 -2.55 5.99
C ASN A 173 -13.90 -1.47 5.55
N VAL A 174 -14.28 -0.63 4.59
CA VAL A 174 -13.53 0.57 4.19
C VAL A 174 -14.23 1.81 4.71
N TYR A 175 -13.59 2.55 5.60
CA TYR A 175 -14.09 3.84 6.10
C TYR A 175 -13.59 4.98 5.20
N VAL A 176 -14.52 5.78 4.68
CA VAL A 176 -14.23 6.97 3.87
C VAL A 176 -14.91 8.17 4.53
N ALA A 177 -14.13 9.07 5.14
CA ALA A 177 -14.67 10.30 5.74
C ALA A 177 -15.14 11.32 4.69
N GLY A 178 -14.59 11.25 3.47
CA GLY A 178 -14.90 12.14 2.35
C GLY A 178 -15.78 11.49 1.28
N THR A 179 -15.52 11.81 0.02
CA THR A 179 -16.31 11.35 -1.12
C THR A 179 -15.55 10.31 -1.96
N LEU A 180 -16.23 9.22 -2.32
CA LEU A 180 -15.77 8.28 -3.34
C LEU A 180 -16.34 8.68 -4.72
N THR A 181 -15.49 9.18 -5.61
CA THR A 181 -15.90 9.62 -6.96
C THR A 181 -15.61 8.58 -8.03
N GLN A 182 -16.47 8.46 -9.03
CA GLN A 182 -16.29 7.59 -10.19
C GLN A 182 -16.22 8.41 -11.49
N THR A 183 -15.38 7.98 -12.43
CA THR A 183 -15.23 8.63 -13.75
C THR A 183 -16.54 8.59 -14.52
N SER A 184 -17.04 9.75 -14.96
CA SER A 184 -18.31 9.87 -15.71
C SER A 184 -18.24 10.83 -16.90
N ASP A 185 -17.04 11.24 -17.29
CA ASP A 185 -16.82 12.19 -18.39
C ASP A 185 -17.31 11.63 -19.74
N ALA A 186 -17.99 12.46 -20.53
CA ALA A 186 -18.53 12.06 -21.84
C ALA A 186 -17.45 11.60 -22.82
N SER A 187 -16.23 12.16 -22.75
CA SER A 187 -15.08 11.77 -23.58
C SER A 187 -14.59 10.34 -23.33
N LYS A 188 -15.03 9.71 -22.23
CA LYS A 188 -14.67 8.35 -21.83
C LYS A 188 -15.80 7.36 -22.03
N LYS A 189 -16.88 7.76 -22.72
CA LYS A 189 -18.07 6.94 -22.98
C LYS A 189 -18.35 6.88 -24.48
N SER A 190 -18.90 5.77 -24.92
CA SER A 190 -19.42 5.56 -26.27
C SER A 190 -20.78 4.88 -26.18
N ASN A 191 -21.55 4.91 -27.27
CA ASN A 191 -22.88 4.28 -27.36
C ASN A 191 -23.87 4.74 -26.26
N ILE A 192 -23.89 6.04 -25.97
CA ILE A 192 -24.80 6.63 -24.98
C ILE A 192 -26.23 6.60 -25.53
N GLN A 193 -27.14 5.92 -24.83
CA GLN A 193 -28.56 5.81 -25.18
C GLN A 193 -29.44 6.19 -23.97
N PRO A 194 -30.66 6.70 -24.19
CA PRO A 194 -31.65 6.85 -23.13
C PRO A 194 -31.96 5.50 -22.46
N MET A 195 -32.22 5.52 -21.16
CA MET A 195 -32.68 4.34 -20.42
C MET A 195 -34.20 4.28 -20.43
N SER A 196 -34.78 3.08 -20.57
CA SER A 196 -36.21 2.84 -20.48
C SER A 196 -36.50 1.45 -19.91
N GLY A 197 -37.69 1.24 -19.35
CA GLY A 197 -38.10 -0.04 -18.77
C GLY A 197 -37.52 -0.30 -17.38
N ALA A 198 -36.97 0.74 -16.74
CA ALA A 198 -36.36 0.62 -15.42
C ALA A 198 -37.39 0.27 -14.34
N LEU A 199 -38.63 0.74 -14.46
CA LEU A 199 -39.71 0.38 -13.53
C LEU A 199 -39.99 -1.12 -13.55
N GLY A 200 -40.00 -1.73 -14.74
CA GLY A 200 -40.16 -3.18 -14.90
C GLY A 200 -38.99 -3.97 -14.31
N ILE A 201 -37.76 -3.45 -14.41
CA ILE A 201 -36.58 -4.03 -13.76
C ILE A 201 -36.74 -3.98 -12.24
N ILE A 202 -37.02 -2.81 -11.67
CA ILE A 202 -37.09 -2.62 -10.22
C ILE A 202 -38.22 -3.45 -9.61
N SER A 203 -39.34 -3.63 -10.31
CA SER A 203 -40.45 -4.48 -9.84
C SER A 203 -40.09 -5.96 -9.65
N GLN A 204 -39.03 -6.43 -10.32
CA GLN A 204 -38.54 -7.81 -10.20
C GLN A 204 -37.51 -7.97 -9.08
N LEU A 205 -36.92 -6.86 -8.60
CA LEU A 205 -35.91 -6.90 -7.55
C LEU A 205 -36.54 -7.27 -6.20
N GLN A 206 -35.84 -8.11 -5.44
CA GLN A 206 -36.29 -8.56 -4.12
C GLN A 206 -35.27 -8.16 -3.03
N PRO A 207 -35.41 -6.96 -2.42
CA PRO A 207 -34.58 -6.58 -1.29
C PRO A 207 -34.73 -7.58 -0.13
N LYS A 208 -33.61 -7.94 0.51
CA LYS A 208 -33.55 -8.86 1.65
C LYS A 208 -32.85 -8.19 2.82
N THR A 209 -33.12 -8.70 4.02
CA THR A 209 -32.28 -8.45 5.20
C THR A 209 -31.57 -9.73 5.60
N TYR A 210 -30.30 -9.63 5.99
CA TYR A 210 -29.49 -10.79 6.36
C TYR A 210 -28.41 -10.41 7.36
N ASN A 211 -27.83 -11.42 8.00
CA ASN A 211 -26.57 -11.32 8.73
C ASN A 211 -25.55 -12.16 7.96
N TYR A 212 -24.32 -11.67 7.86
CA TYR A 212 -23.24 -12.50 7.33
C TYR A 212 -22.96 -13.67 8.26
N LYS A 213 -22.62 -14.81 7.67
CA LYS A 213 -21.99 -15.89 8.44
C LYS A 213 -20.57 -15.45 8.78
N PHE A 214 -20.04 -15.98 9.88
CA PHE A 214 -18.62 -15.82 10.17
C PHE A 214 -17.80 -16.45 9.05
N ASP A 215 -16.78 -15.73 8.61
CA ASP A 215 -15.85 -16.10 7.55
C ASP A 215 -14.48 -15.58 8.00
N GLU A 216 -13.47 -16.44 8.02
CA GLU A 216 -12.14 -16.08 8.52
C GLU A 216 -11.31 -15.29 7.50
N ASP A 217 -11.66 -15.40 6.22
CA ASP A 217 -11.00 -14.73 5.10
C ASP A 217 -11.63 -13.38 4.77
N LEU A 218 -12.90 -13.24 5.11
CA LEU A 218 -13.70 -12.06 4.87
C LEU A 218 -14.09 -11.40 6.19
N ALA A 219 -13.47 -10.26 6.51
CA ALA A 219 -13.74 -9.48 7.72
C ALA A 219 -15.11 -8.74 7.64
N LEU A 220 -16.19 -9.51 7.48
CA LEU A 220 -17.55 -9.05 7.24
C LEU A 220 -18.21 -8.53 8.52
N PRO A 221 -19.01 -7.46 8.43
CA PRO A 221 -19.73 -6.93 9.58
C PRO A 221 -20.78 -7.94 10.09
N GLN A 222 -20.87 -8.09 11.41
CA GLN A 222 -21.80 -9.04 12.03
C GLN A 222 -23.21 -8.45 12.28
N GLU A 223 -23.35 -7.13 12.10
CA GLU A 223 -24.62 -6.43 12.22
C GLU A 223 -25.61 -6.80 11.11
N LYS A 224 -26.90 -6.53 11.34
CA LYS A 224 -27.96 -6.76 10.35
C LYS A 224 -27.75 -5.88 9.12
N GLN A 225 -27.74 -6.50 7.93
CA GLN A 225 -27.55 -5.85 6.64
C GLN A 225 -28.85 -5.82 5.82
N TYR A 226 -28.89 -4.90 4.85
CA TYR A 226 -29.94 -4.77 3.84
C TYR A 226 -29.28 -4.84 2.47
N GLY A 227 -29.83 -5.63 1.55
CA GLY A 227 -29.25 -5.78 0.22
C GLY A 227 -29.98 -6.80 -0.64
N PHE A 228 -29.26 -7.45 -1.54
CA PHE A 228 -29.77 -8.47 -2.46
C PHE A 228 -28.95 -9.76 -2.37
N LEU A 229 -29.56 -10.89 -2.72
CA LEU A 229 -28.81 -12.08 -3.06
C LEU A 229 -28.22 -11.91 -4.46
N ALA A 230 -26.90 -12.03 -4.58
CA ALA A 230 -26.20 -11.74 -5.83
C ALA A 230 -26.67 -12.66 -6.97
N GLN A 231 -27.02 -13.92 -6.67
CA GLN A 231 -27.51 -14.89 -7.64
C GLN A 231 -28.90 -14.52 -8.19
N GLU A 232 -29.80 -14.02 -7.34
CA GLU A 232 -31.12 -13.54 -7.79
C GLU A 232 -30.97 -12.26 -8.62
N LEU A 233 -30.08 -11.37 -8.20
CA LEU A 233 -29.81 -10.13 -8.92
C LEU A 233 -29.18 -10.38 -10.29
N GLU A 234 -28.28 -11.36 -10.40
CA GLU A 234 -27.60 -11.72 -11.65
C GLU A 234 -28.57 -12.16 -12.76
N GLN A 235 -29.68 -12.80 -12.39
CA GLN A 235 -30.72 -13.20 -13.36
C GLN A 235 -31.44 -12.00 -14.00
N ILE A 236 -31.44 -10.84 -13.33
CA ILE A 236 -32.15 -9.62 -13.76
C ILE A 236 -31.16 -8.59 -14.33
N LEU A 237 -30.03 -8.38 -13.64
CA LEU A 237 -29.00 -7.39 -13.94
C LEU A 237 -27.60 -8.03 -13.89
N PRO A 238 -27.27 -8.93 -14.84
CA PRO A 238 -26.03 -9.70 -14.81
C PRO A 238 -24.77 -8.83 -14.80
N THR A 239 -24.81 -7.65 -15.44
CA THR A 239 -23.67 -6.72 -15.51
C THR A 239 -23.32 -6.04 -14.19
N LEU A 240 -24.20 -6.10 -13.19
CA LEU A 240 -23.98 -5.57 -11.84
C LEU A 240 -23.36 -6.60 -10.88
N VAL A 241 -23.27 -7.86 -11.30
CA VAL A 241 -22.73 -8.95 -10.50
C VAL A 241 -21.37 -9.36 -11.06
N LYS A 242 -20.41 -9.59 -10.18
CA LYS A 242 -19.07 -10.06 -10.56
C LYS A 242 -18.60 -11.16 -9.64
N ASP A 243 -17.97 -12.17 -10.24
CA ASP A 243 -17.20 -13.17 -9.52
C ASP A 243 -15.85 -12.56 -9.09
N VAL A 244 -15.48 -12.80 -7.83
CA VAL A 244 -14.25 -12.30 -7.20
C VAL A 244 -13.62 -13.46 -6.43
N ASP A 245 -12.33 -13.69 -6.68
CA ASP A 245 -11.53 -14.60 -5.86
C ASP A 245 -11.40 -14.09 -4.41
N VAL A 246 -11.73 -14.96 -3.47
CA VAL A 246 -11.43 -14.79 -2.06
C VAL A 246 -10.00 -15.26 -1.83
N LEU A 247 -9.18 -14.37 -1.29
CA LEU A 247 -7.79 -14.65 -1.01
C LEU A 247 -7.62 -14.93 0.49
N HIS A 248 -7.21 -16.16 0.82
CA HIS A 248 -6.77 -16.51 2.17
C HIS A 248 -5.29 -16.16 2.29
N ASN A 249 -4.92 -15.50 3.40
CA ASN A 249 -3.53 -15.27 3.70
C ASN A 249 -3.01 -16.37 4.62
N GLU A 250 -2.20 -17.30 4.11
CA GLU A 250 -1.56 -18.35 4.92
C GLU A 250 -0.68 -17.78 6.06
N ALA A 251 -0.31 -16.49 5.98
CA ALA A 251 0.33 -15.79 7.09
C ALA A 251 -0.51 -15.79 8.38
N ALA A 252 -1.85 -15.76 8.26
CA ALA A 252 -2.77 -15.84 9.40
C ALA A 252 -2.66 -17.18 10.14
N ASP A 253 -2.25 -18.25 9.44
CA ASP A 253 -2.02 -19.59 9.98
C ASP A 253 -0.59 -19.81 10.51
N MET A 254 0.33 -18.84 10.36
CA MET A 254 1.75 -18.98 10.75
C MET A 254 1.99 -19.16 12.25
N ASN A 255 0.99 -18.89 13.11
CA ASN A 255 1.06 -19.30 14.52
C ASN A 255 1.12 -20.84 14.70
N LYS A 256 0.82 -21.65 13.67
CA LYS A 256 0.91 -23.12 13.70
C LYS A 256 2.25 -23.68 13.21
N LYS A 257 3.07 -22.91 12.48
CA LYS A 257 4.41 -23.34 12.02
C LYS A 257 5.46 -22.57 12.82
N GLY A 258 6.11 -23.24 13.76
CA GLY A 258 7.13 -22.63 14.63
C GLY A 258 8.26 -21.94 13.86
N LEU A 259 8.92 -21.01 14.54
CA LEU A 259 10.18 -20.38 14.07
C LEU A 259 11.25 -21.45 13.87
N ASP A 260 12.07 -21.32 12.83
CA ASP A 260 13.24 -22.19 12.66
C ASP A 260 14.35 -21.87 13.68
N GLU A 261 15.40 -22.70 13.69
CA GLU A 261 16.55 -22.59 14.61
C GLU A 261 17.31 -21.26 14.52
N ASN A 262 17.07 -20.45 13.47
CA ASN A 262 17.66 -19.14 13.26
C ASN A 262 16.67 -17.99 13.50
N GLY A 263 15.46 -18.28 14.01
CA GLY A 263 14.40 -17.31 14.23
C GLY A 263 13.77 -16.79 12.93
N LEU A 264 13.92 -17.51 11.82
CA LEU A 264 13.28 -17.22 10.53
C LEU A 264 11.99 -18.04 10.40
N GLU A 265 10.95 -17.40 9.87
CA GLU A 265 9.64 -18.04 9.62
C GLU A 265 9.73 -18.93 8.36
N GLN A 266 9.34 -20.21 8.47
CA GLN A 266 9.23 -21.11 7.32
C GLN A 266 7.84 -21.01 6.67
N GLY A 267 7.76 -20.32 5.53
CA GLY A 267 6.60 -20.31 4.64
C GLY A 267 6.61 -19.11 3.71
N THR A 268 6.27 -19.31 2.44
CA THR A 268 5.93 -18.19 1.56
C THR A 268 4.49 -17.78 1.89
N ALA A 269 4.31 -16.59 2.47
CA ALA A 269 3.02 -15.98 2.76
C ALA A 269 2.30 -15.55 1.47
N GLU A 270 2.03 -16.51 0.59
CA GLU A 270 1.28 -16.27 -0.63
C GLU A 270 -0.20 -16.26 -0.29
N PRO A 271 -0.95 -15.21 -0.67
CA PRO A 271 -2.39 -15.30 -0.69
C PRO A 271 -2.80 -16.39 -1.68
N VAL A 272 -3.54 -17.37 -1.20
CA VAL A 272 -4.07 -18.46 -2.02
C VAL A 272 -5.55 -18.20 -2.28
N SER A 273 -5.99 -18.36 -3.53
CA SER A 273 -7.42 -18.33 -3.82
C SER A 273 -8.09 -19.54 -3.17
N VAL A 274 -9.05 -19.29 -2.28
CA VAL A 274 -9.82 -20.34 -1.58
C VAL A 274 -11.22 -20.54 -2.16
N GLY A 275 -11.56 -19.78 -3.20
CA GLY A 275 -12.81 -19.89 -3.92
C GLY A 275 -13.27 -18.55 -4.47
N GLU A 276 -14.28 -18.60 -5.35
CA GLU A 276 -14.90 -17.42 -5.92
C GLU A 276 -16.23 -17.12 -5.23
N ILE A 277 -16.52 -15.83 -5.04
CA ILE A 277 -17.80 -15.33 -4.55
C ILE A 277 -18.41 -14.30 -5.50
N LYS A 278 -19.73 -14.18 -5.48
CA LYS A 278 -20.46 -13.16 -6.24
C LYS A 278 -20.60 -11.87 -5.43
N THR A 279 -20.24 -10.75 -6.05
CA THR A 279 -20.29 -9.39 -5.50
C THR A 279 -21.22 -8.51 -6.31
N VAL A 280 -21.76 -7.43 -5.70
CA VAL A 280 -22.78 -6.56 -6.32
C VAL A 280 -22.31 -5.11 -6.39
N ASN A 281 -22.44 -4.48 -7.56
CA ASN A 281 -22.26 -3.04 -7.75
C ASN A 281 -23.54 -2.27 -7.39
N TYR A 282 -23.76 -2.06 -6.09
CA TYR A 282 -24.94 -1.32 -5.59
C TYR A 282 -25.04 0.12 -6.12
N ILE A 283 -23.91 0.79 -6.39
CA ILE A 283 -23.92 2.20 -6.84
C ILE A 283 -24.58 2.31 -8.22
N ALA A 284 -24.38 1.33 -9.09
CA ALA A 284 -24.96 1.34 -10.42
C ALA A 284 -26.47 1.00 -10.45
N LEU A 285 -27.09 0.65 -9.32
CA LEU A 285 -28.55 0.60 -9.19
C LEU A 285 -29.17 2.01 -9.13
N ILE A 286 -28.43 3.03 -8.69
CA ILE A 286 -28.98 4.38 -8.46
C ILE A 286 -29.58 4.97 -9.74
N PRO A 287 -28.90 4.97 -10.91
CA PRO A 287 -29.49 5.50 -12.15
C PRO A 287 -30.73 4.71 -12.60
N ILE A 288 -30.77 3.40 -12.35
CA ILE A 288 -31.93 2.56 -12.66
C ILE A 288 -33.11 2.98 -11.78
N LEU A 289 -32.89 3.14 -10.47
CA LEU A 289 -33.90 3.65 -9.52
C LEU A 289 -34.45 5.02 -9.94
N VAL A 290 -33.58 5.94 -10.35
CA VAL A 290 -33.97 7.26 -10.84
C VAL A 290 -34.88 7.15 -12.06
N GLN A 291 -34.49 6.37 -13.07
CA GLN A 291 -35.30 6.17 -14.27
C GLN A 291 -36.64 5.49 -13.95
N GLY A 292 -36.64 4.50 -13.04
CA GLY A 292 -37.88 3.82 -12.62
C GLY A 292 -38.85 4.75 -11.91
N MET A 293 -38.35 5.66 -11.08
CA MET A 293 -39.17 6.72 -10.46
C MET A 293 -39.72 7.69 -11.50
N GLN A 294 -38.95 8.06 -12.52
CA GLN A 294 -39.43 8.91 -13.61
C GLN A 294 -40.54 8.23 -14.42
N GLU A 295 -40.38 6.94 -14.73
CA GLU A 295 -41.42 6.14 -15.39
C GLU A 295 -42.67 6.00 -14.51
N GLN A 296 -42.51 5.78 -13.21
CA GLN A 296 -43.61 5.73 -12.26
C GLN A 296 -44.35 7.08 -12.18
N GLN A 297 -43.62 8.20 -12.15
CA GLN A 297 -44.20 9.54 -12.13
C GLN A 297 -45.06 9.80 -13.37
N LYS A 298 -44.60 9.35 -14.55
CA LYS A 298 -45.38 9.44 -15.79
C LYS A 298 -46.71 8.66 -15.69
N VAL A 299 -46.67 7.43 -15.15
CA VAL A 299 -47.89 6.63 -14.93
C VAL A 299 -48.86 7.35 -13.99
N ILE A 300 -48.35 7.98 -12.93
CA ILE A 300 -49.18 8.74 -11.98
C ILE A 300 -49.85 9.95 -12.67
N GLU A 301 -49.12 10.67 -13.52
CA GLU A 301 -49.67 11.82 -14.26
C GLU A 301 -50.76 11.39 -15.25
N GLU A 302 -50.53 10.30 -15.99
CA GLU A 302 -51.52 9.72 -16.90
C GLU A 302 -52.78 9.26 -16.16
N GLN A 303 -52.61 8.61 -15.00
CA GLN A 303 -53.74 8.20 -14.15
C GLN A 303 -54.51 9.40 -13.59
N LYS A 304 -53.81 10.45 -13.15
CA LYS A 304 -54.45 11.67 -12.65
C LYS A 304 -55.28 12.35 -13.74
N GLN A 305 -54.73 12.50 -14.93
CA GLN A 305 -55.47 13.07 -16.06
C GLN A 305 -56.74 12.26 -16.34
N ARG A 306 -56.65 10.92 -16.30
CA ARG A 306 -57.81 10.06 -16.51
C ARG A 306 -58.87 10.24 -15.42
N ILE A 307 -58.46 10.39 -14.16
CA ILE A 307 -59.38 10.66 -13.05
C ILE A 307 -60.08 12.01 -13.27
N ASP A 308 -59.34 13.05 -13.62
CA ASP A 308 -59.90 14.39 -13.87
C ASP A 308 -60.94 14.36 -15.02
N GLU A 309 -60.66 13.63 -16.11
CA GLU A 309 -61.61 13.41 -17.21
C GLU A 309 -62.88 12.67 -16.76
N LEU A 310 -62.74 11.63 -15.94
CA LEU A 310 -63.86 10.85 -15.43
C LEU A 310 -64.72 11.69 -14.45
N GLU A 311 -64.09 12.48 -13.60
CA GLU A 311 -64.79 13.39 -12.69
C GLU A 311 -65.55 14.48 -13.44
N ALA A 312 -64.98 15.01 -14.53
CA ALA A 312 -65.67 15.96 -15.40
C ALA A 312 -66.89 15.33 -16.07
N TYR A 313 -66.79 14.08 -16.53
CA TYR A 313 -67.90 13.34 -17.13
C TYR A 313 -69.06 13.10 -16.15
N ILE A 314 -68.77 12.79 -14.88
CA ILE A 314 -69.80 12.52 -13.85
C ILE A 314 -70.55 13.81 -13.44
N LYS A 315 -69.95 14.98 -13.61
CA LYS A 315 -70.55 16.28 -13.25
C LYS A 315 -71.51 16.83 -14.32
N HIS A 316 -71.61 16.20 -15.47
CA HIS A 316 -72.55 16.53 -16.55
C HIS A 316 -73.66 15.49 -16.64
#